data_AF-A0A7V5ZDV8-F1
#
_entry.id   AF-A0A7V5ZDV8-F1
#
_cell.length_a   1.000
_cell.length_b   1.000
_cell.length_c   1.000
_cell.angle_alpha   90.00
_cell.angle_beta   90.00
_cell.angle_gamma   90.00
#
_symmetry.space_group_name_H-M   'P 1'
#
loop_
_entity.id
_entity.type
_entity.pdbx_description
1 polymer ?
#
loop_
_entity_poly.entity_id
_entity_poly.type
_entity_poly.pdbx_seq_one_letter_code
_entity_poly.pdbx_strand_id
1 'polypeptide(L)'
;MHYSSEGVQRWLRAAGWRFYFSLRHGYLWGVRGVKAGATWARQGVARAAGWILERTDPLAQCRRQREQFLEFYERYEQLVDLLCWAARDTVHDGCDEQYQQVRTWLRQHYAPLRRSMAPFIRQALIESGGNPQEDPFEPLFAPAHVMQVIEGDAGDLLGRIILTRDIVTRYDAHLRAQLEKHSKRTGD
;
A
#
# COMPACT_ATOMS: atom_id res chain seq x y z
N MET A 1 -92.06 18.26 15.60
CA MET A 1 -90.83 17.80 14.92
C MET A 1 -89.69 17.85 15.92
N HIS A 2 -89.30 16.71 16.50
CA HIS A 2 -88.14 16.62 17.41
C HIS A 2 -87.11 15.68 16.80
N TYR A 3 -86.00 16.25 16.33
CA TYR A 3 -84.87 15.50 15.76
C TYR A 3 -84.00 14.99 16.91
N SER A 4 -83.88 13.67 17.04
CA SER A 4 -83.13 13.01 18.12
C SER A 4 -81.62 13.19 17.92
N SER A 5 -80.98 13.89 18.86
CA SER A 5 -79.54 14.23 18.88
C SER A 5 -78.64 13.12 19.44
N GLU A 6 -79.22 11.99 19.89
CA GLU A 6 -78.49 10.93 20.60
C GLU A 6 -77.69 10.00 19.67
N GLY A 7 -78.10 9.85 18.40
CA GLY A 7 -77.41 9.00 17.43
C GLY A 7 -76.04 9.54 17.00
N VAL A 8 -75.90 10.86 16.93
CA VAL A 8 -74.69 11.53 16.42
C VAL A 8 -73.54 11.50 17.43
N GLN A 9 -73.84 11.62 18.73
CA GLN A 9 -72.82 11.55 19.78
C GLN A 9 -72.22 10.15 19.94
N ARG A 10 -73.01 9.10 19.67
CA ARG A 10 -72.54 7.70 19.76
C ARG A 10 -71.60 7.32 18.61
N TRP A 11 -71.84 7.88 17.42
CA TRP A 11 -70.98 7.68 16.25
C TRP A 11 -69.63 8.42 16.36
N LEU A 12 -69.63 9.64 16.92
CA LEU A 12 -68.41 10.43 17.14
C LEU A 12 -67.46 9.78 18.17
N ARG A 13 -67.98 9.12 19.22
CA ARG A 13 -67.13 8.36 20.16
C ARG A 13 -66.53 7.10 19.53
N ALA A 14 -67.26 6.38 18.68
CA ALA A 14 -66.76 5.17 18.02
C ALA A 14 -65.72 5.48 16.92
N ALA A 15 -65.90 6.58 16.18
CA ALA A 15 -64.95 7.03 15.16
C ALA A 15 -63.65 7.57 15.78
N GLY A 16 -63.75 8.29 16.90
CA GLY A 16 -62.59 8.81 17.63
C GLY A 16 -61.65 7.72 18.14
N TRP A 17 -62.20 6.61 18.66
CA TRP A 17 -61.40 5.49 19.16
C TRP A 17 -60.62 4.76 18.06
N ARG A 18 -61.22 4.59 16.88
CA ARG A 18 -60.52 4.00 15.72
C ARG A 18 -59.38 4.89 15.23
N PHE A 19 -59.61 6.21 15.13
CA PHE A 19 -58.57 7.15 14.71
C PHE A 19 -57.41 7.23 15.71
N TYR A 20 -57.73 7.21 17.02
CA TYR A 20 -56.74 7.25 18.09
C TYR A 20 -55.89 5.96 18.15
N PHE A 21 -56.51 4.79 17.98
CA PHE A 21 -55.77 3.52 17.91
C PHE A 21 -54.86 3.45 16.67
N SER A 22 -55.32 3.92 15.50
CA SER A 22 -54.52 3.96 14.27
C SER A 22 -53.32 4.91 14.40
N LEU A 23 -53.50 6.10 14.97
CA LEU A 23 -52.41 7.05 15.23
C LEU A 23 -51.38 6.47 16.22
N ARG A 24 -51.83 5.85 17.31
CA ARG A 24 -50.95 5.23 18.30
C ARG A 24 -50.19 4.03 17.74
N HIS A 25 -50.82 3.21 16.89
CA HIS A 25 -50.15 2.12 16.19
C HIS A 25 -49.12 2.62 15.17
N GLY A 26 -49.44 3.68 14.42
CA GLY A 26 -48.49 4.32 13.49
C GLY A 26 -47.28 4.91 14.20
N TYR A 27 -47.48 5.54 15.36
CA TYR A 27 -46.39 6.13 16.16
C TYR A 27 -45.47 5.06 16.76
N LEU A 28 -46.03 3.97 17.28
CA LEU A 28 -45.24 2.85 17.82
C LEU A 28 -44.43 2.13 16.72
N TRP A 29 -44.98 2.00 15.51
CA TRP A 29 -44.25 1.47 14.35
C TRP A 29 -43.14 2.41 13.88
N GLY A 30 -43.40 3.73 13.83
CA GLY A 30 -42.38 4.73 13.49
C GLY A 30 -41.20 4.73 14.46
N VAL A 31 -41.48 4.70 15.78
CA VAL A 31 -40.42 4.68 16.82
C VAL A 31 -39.62 3.36 16.79
N ARG A 32 -40.27 2.22 16.51
CA ARG A 32 -39.57 0.93 16.33
C ARG A 32 -38.68 0.94 15.08
N GLY A 33 -39.17 1.51 13.97
CA GLY A 33 -38.41 1.65 12.72
C GLY A 33 -37.18 2.55 12.88
N VAL A 34 -37.32 3.68 13.59
CA VAL A 34 -36.20 4.60 13.86
C VAL A 34 -35.14 3.95 14.76
N LYS A 35 -35.54 3.21 15.80
CA LYS A 35 -34.59 2.47 16.65
C LYS A 35 -33.86 1.37 15.87
N ALA A 36 -34.57 0.61 15.06
CA ALA A 36 -33.98 -0.43 14.21
C ALA A 36 -33.01 0.16 13.16
N GLY A 37 -33.39 1.29 12.54
CA GLY A 37 -32.55 2.03 11.61
C GLY A 37 -31.29 2.59 12.28
N ALA A 38 -31.40 3.14 13.50
CA ALA A 38 -30.25 3.63 14.26
C ALA A 38 -29.26 2.52 14.65
N THR A 39 -29.75 1.33 14.99
CA THR A 39 -28.89 0.17 15.27
C THR A 39 -28.22 -0.39 14.02
N TRP A 40 -28.94 -0.42 12.88
CA TRP A 40 -28.38 -0.87 11.61
C TRP A 40 -27.33 0.11 11.08
N ALA A 41 -27.58 1.42 11.21
CA ALA A 41 -26.61 2.46 10.89
C ALA A 41 -25.37 2.37 11.79
N ARG A 42 -25.52 2.17 13.11
CA ARG A 42 -24.37 1.97 14.00
C ARG A 42 -23.56 0.72 13.65
N GLN A 43 -24.21 -0.39 13.32
CA GLN A 43 -23.52 -1.61 12.89
C GLN A 43 -22.84 -1.46 11.53
N GLY A 44 -23.45 -0.73 10.59
CA GLY A 44 -22.86 -0.40 9.30
C GLY A 44 -21.62 0.48 9.45
N VAL A 45 -21.69 1.51 10.31
CA VAL A 45 -20.57 2.40 10.60
C VAL A 45 -19.45 1.68 11.34
N ALA A 46 -19.76 0.77 12.29
CA ALA A 46 -18.73 -0.02 12.98
C ALA A 46 -18.01 -0.99 12.04
N ARG A 47 -18.74 -1.64 11.11
CA ARG A 47 -18.13 -2.49 10.09
C ARG A 47 -17.31 -1.68 9.09
N ALA A 48 -17.79 -0.52 8.66
CA ALA A 48 -17.05 0.38 7.78
C ALA A 48 -15.80 0.94 8.47
N ALA A 49 -15.88 1.31 9.75
CA ALA A 49 -14.74 1.78 10.54
C ALA A 49 -13.69 0.67 10.73
N GLY A 50 -14.13 -0.57 11.00
CA GLY A 50 -13.25 -1.74 11.02
C GLY A 50 -12.58 -1.98 9.68
N TRP A 51 -13.33 -1.96 8.58
CA TRP A 51 -12.79 -2.13 7.23
C TRP A 51 -11.84 -1.02 6.81
N ILE A 52 -12.07 0.22 7.25
CA ILE A 52 -11.20 1.37 6.99
C ILE A 52 -9.91 1.23 7.81
N LEU A 53 -10.00 0.92 9.11
CA LEU A 53 -8.83 0.71 9.98
C LEU A 53 -7.97 -0.49 9.53
N GLU A 54 -8.61 -1.59 9.12
CA GLU A 54 -7.94 -2.80 8.63
C GLU A 54 -7.30 -2.59 7.25
N ARG A 55 -7.86 -1.71 6.42
CA ARG A 55 -7.29 -1.29 5.12
C ARG A 55 -6.22 -0.21 5.25
N THR A 56 -6.09 0.42 6.42
CA THR A 56 -5.10 1.48 6.70
C THR A 56 -4.40 1.25 8.03
N ASP A 57 -3.84 0.06 8.26
CA ASP A 57 -2.74 -0.04 9.21
C ASP A 57 -1.44 0.40 8.51
N PRO A 58 -0.98 1.65 8.72
CA PRO A 58 0.25 2.13 8.10
C PRO A 58 1.47 1.31 8.54
N LEU A 59 1.43 0.64 9.71
CA LEU A 59 2.49 -0.24 10.15
C LEU A 59 2.57 -1.50 9.30
N ALA A 60 1.43 -2.16 9.07
CA ALA A 60 1.37 -3.37 8.23
C ALA A 60 1.77 -3.06 6.77
N GLN A 61 1.47 -1.87 6.27
CA GLN A 61 1.94 -1.44 4.94
C GLN A 61 3.46 -1.20 4.93
N CYS A 62 4.00 -0.47 5.92
CA CYS A 62 5.45 -0.23 6.01
C CYS A 62 6.26 -1.52 6.18
N ARG A 63 5.74 -2.49 6.96
CA ARG A 63 6.38 -3.80 7.14
C ARG A 63 6.44 -4.57 5.82
N ARG A 64 5.33 -4.69 5.10
CA ARG A 64 5.29 -5.34 3.79
C ARG A 64 6.23 -4.68 2.79
N GLN A 65 6.28 -3.35 2.77
CA GLN A 65 7.19 -2.60 1.89
C GLN A 65 8.66 -2.87 2.25
N ARG A 66 8.99 -3.03 3.53
CA ARG A 66 10.33 -3.39 3.98
C ARG A 66 10.69 -4.83 3.64
N GLU A 67 9.77 -5.78 3.81
CA GLU A 67 9.98 -7.18 3.43
C GLU A 67 10.27 -7.30 1.93
N GLN A 68 9.45 -6.65 1.08
CA GLN A 68 9.68 -6.59 -0.36
C GLN A 68 11.04 -5.96 -0.72
N PHE A 69 11.43 -4.91 0.01
CA PHE A 69 12.72 -4.28 -0.20
C PHE A 69 13.89 -5.17 0.22
N LEU A 70 13.78 -5.91 1.33
CA LEU A 70 14.83 -6.82 1.79
C LEU A 70 15.05 -7.97 0.79
N GLU A 71 13.97 -8.54 0.25
CA GLU A 71 14.07 -9.56 -0.79
C GLU A 71 14.76 -9.01 -2.05
N PHE A 72 14.42 -7.78 -2.45
CA PHE A 72 15.11 -7.10 -3.54
C PHE A 72 16.58 -6.84 -3.23
N TYR A 73 16.90 -6.39 -2.02
CA TYR A 73 18.26 -6.08 -1.61
C TYR A 73 19.15 -7.33 -1.64
N GLU A 74 18.64 -8.47 -1.17
CA GLU A 74 19.37 -9.74 -1.25
C GLU A 74 19.68 -10.13 -2.70
N ARG A 75 18.72 -10.00 -3.61
CA ARG A 75 18.91 -10.28 -5.04
C ARG A 75 19.83 -9.27 -5.72
N TYR A 76 19.78 -8.02 -5.29
CA TYR A 76 20.69 -6.98 -5.76
C TYR A 76 22.13 -7.24 -5.31
N GLU A 77 22.38 -7.63 -4.05
CA GLU A 77 23.73 -7.96 -3.59
C GLU A 77 24.26 -9.21 -4.31
N GLN A 78 23.41 -10.22 -4.57
CA GLN A 78 23.78 -11.36 -5.43
C GLN A 78 24.22 -10.91 -6.83
N LEU A 79 23.51 -9.94 -7.44
CA LEU A 79 23.92 -9.36 -8.72
C LEU A 79 25.29 -8.67 -8.62
N VAL A 80 25.49 -7.86 -7.58
CA VAL A 80 26.76 -7.13 -7.38
C VAL A 80 27.92 -8.11 -7.19
N ASP A 81 27.74 -9.17 -6.41
CA ASP A 81 28.76 -10.19 -6.21
C ASP A 81 29.11 -10.90 -7.52
N LEU A 82 28.09 -11.25 -8.33
CA LEU A 82 28.30 -11.82 -9.67
C LEU A 82 29.07 -10.88 -10.59
N LEU A 83 28.71 -9.60 -10.62
CA LEU A 83 29.41 -8.59 -11.43
C LEU A 83 30.85 -8.40 -10.97
N CYS A 84 31.09 -8.35 -9.66
CA CYS A 84 32.44 -8.26 -9.10
C CYS A 84 33.28 -9.51 -9.42
N TRP A 85 32.68 -10.69 -9.34
CA TRP A 85 33.36 -11.94 -9.64
C TRP A 85 33.70 -12.04 -11.14
N ALA A 86 32.72 -11.77 -12.01
CA ALA A 86 32.89 -11.75 -13.46
C ALA A 86 33.91 -10.69 -13.93
N ALA A 87 33.99 -9.53 -13.26
CA ALA A 87 34.99 -8.53 -13.58
C ALA A 87 36.41 -8.94 -13.16
N ARG A 88 36.53 -9.85 -12.18
CA ARG A 88 37.81 -10.31 -11.63
C ARG A 88 38.35 -11.54 -12.35
N ASP A 89 37.49 -12.49 -12.67
CA ASP A 89 37.89 -13.78 -13.25
C ASP A 89 37.53 -13.84 -14.73
N THR A 90 38.49 -14.19 -15.57
CA THR A 90 38.28 -14.28 -17.03
C THR A 90 37.70 -15.64 -17.46
N VAL A 91 37.56 -16.58 -16.52
CA VAL A 91 36.93 -17.88 -16.71
C VAL A 91 35.48 -17.82 -16.20
N HIS A 92 34.52 -17.83 -17.13
CA HIS A 92 33.13 -17.44 -16.87
C HIS A 92 32.15 -18.61 -16.83
N ASP A 93 32.62 -19.84 -16.59
CA ASP A 93 31.76 -21.03 -16.65
C ASP A 93 30.60 -20.92 -15.65
N GLY A 94 29.36 -20.86 -16.17
CA GLY A 94 28.14 -20.73 -15.38
C GLY A 94 27.78 -19.32 -14.89
N CYS A 95 28.63 -18.31 -15.13
CA CYS A 95 28.39 -16.94 -14.69
C CYS A 95 27.16 -16.30 -15.38
N ASP A 96 27.05 -16.49 -16.69
CA ASP A 96 25.91 -15.98 -17.48
C ASP A 96 24.58 -16.63 -17.07
N GLU A 97 24.58 -17.91 -16.71
CA GLU A 97 23.37 -18.59 -16.22
C GLU A 97 22.89 -18.01 -14.89
N GLN A 98 23.81 -17.80 -13.95
CA GLN A 98 23.52 -17.17 -12.66
C GLN A 98 23.05 -15.72 -12.85
N TYR A 99 23.72 -14.96 -13.72
CA TYR A 99 23.31 -13.61 -14.08
C TYR A 99 21.89 -13.59 -14.64
N GLN A 100 21.53 -14.48 -15.57
CA GLN A 100 20.18 -14.55 -16.14
C GLN A 100 19.10 -14.84 -15.11
N GLN A 101 19.38 -15.71 -14.14
CA GLN A 101 18.43 -16.03 -13.07
C GLN A 101 18.14 -14.79 -12.22
N VAL A 102 19.20 -14.13 -11.74
CA VAL A 102 19.07 -12.92 -10.91
C VAL A 102 18.43 -11.78 -11.70
N ARG A 103 18.88 -11.55 -12.94
CA ARG A 103 18.33 -10.57 -13.86
C ARG A 103 16.84 -10.74 -14.09
N THR A 104 16.40 -11.98 -14.36
CA THR A 104 14.99 -12.28 -14.63
C THR A 104 14.12 -11.88 -13.44
N TRP A 105 14.57 -12.22 -12.23
CA TRP A 105 13.88 -11.86 -11.01
C TRP A 105 13.85 -10.33 -10.82
N LEU A 106 14.99 -9.65 -10.96
CA LEU A 106 15.09 -8.20 -10.79
C LEU A 106 14.16 -7.45 -11.76
N ARG A 107 14.11 -7.83 -13.04
CA ARG A 107 13.23 -7.19 -14.03
C ARG A 107 11.75 -7.32 -13.68
N GLN A 108 11.35 -8.41 -13.02
CA GLN A 108 9.97 -8.63 -12.60
C GLN A 108 9.59 -7.84 -11.33
N HIS A 109 10.53 -7.67 -10.40
CA HIS A 109 10.26 -7.12 -9.07
C HIS A 109 10.71 -5.67 -8.86
N TYR A 110 11.53 -5.13 -9.77
CA TYR A 110 12.11 -3.80 -9.61
C TYR A 110 11.10 -2.67 -9.85
N ALA A 111 10.17 -2.80 -10.81
CA ALA A 111 9.30 -1.68 -11.20
C ALA A 111 8.45 -1.10 -10.05
N PRO A 112 7.84 -1.90 -9.15
CA PRO A 112 7.17 -1.39 -7.96
C PRO A 112 8.12 -0.65 -7.01
N LEU A 113 9.31 -1.20 -6.76
CA LEU A 113 10.31 -0.63 -5.86
C LEU A 113 10.91 0.66 -6.40
N ARG A 114 11.13 0.75 -7.72
CA ARG A 114 11.63 1.96 -8.38
C ARG A 114 10.79 3.18 -8.05
N ARG A 115 9.45 3.03 -8.03
CA ARG A 115 8.54 4.14 -7.71
C ARG A 115 8.74 4.63 -6.27
N SER A 116 8.92 3.70 -5.33
CA SER A 116 9.17 4.03 -3.93
C SER A 116 10.57 4.62 -3.69
N MET A 117 11.56 4.18 -4.47
CA MET A 117 12.95 4.64 -4.38
C MET A 117 13.24 5.91 -5.19
N ALA A 118 12.35 6.31 -6.10
CA ALA A 118 12.51 7.47 -6.99
C ALA A 118 13.04 8.75 -6.33
N PRO A 119 12.58 9.19 -5.13
CA PRO A 119 13.14 10.39 -4.50
C PRO A 119 14.60 10.21 -4.09
N PHE A 120 15.00 9.02 -3.64
CA PHE A 120 16.37 8.70 -3.24
C PHE A 120 17.29 8.57 -4.45
N ILE A 121 16.79 7.95 -5.53
CA ILE A 121 17.49 7.87 -6.82
C ILE A 121 17.79 9.28 -7.34
N ARG A 122 16.75 10.13 -7.42
CA ARG A 122 16.90 11.50 -7.89
C ARG A 122 17.88 12.30 -7.03
N GLN A 123 17.78 12.17 -5.71
CA GLN A 123 18.66 12.88 -4.80
C GLN A 123 20.12 12.46 -4.99
N ALA A 124 20.42 11.16 -5.02
CA ALA A 124 21.77 10.65 -5.19
C ALA A 124 22.37 11.08 -6.54
N LEU A 125 21.58 11.07 -7.62
CA LEU A 125 22.02 11.53 -8.94
C LEU A 125 22.32 13.03 -8.98
N ILE A 126 21.52 13.86 -8.30
CA ILE A 126 21.80 15.30 -8.19
C ILE A 126 23.11 15.54 -7.44
N GLU A 127 23.33 14.80 -6.34
CA GLU A 127 24.55 14.91 -5.52
C GLU A 127 25.81 14.45 -6.27
N SER A 128 25.69 13.44 -7.15
CA SER A 128 26.79 12.95 -7.99
C SER A 128 26.98 13.75 -9.29
N GLY A 129 26.13 14.73 -9.58
CA GLY A 129 26.17 15.50 -10.83
C GLY A 129 25.65 14.74 -12.05
N GLY A 130 24.96 13.62 -11.85
CA GLY A 130 24.32 12.82 -12.89
C GLY A 130 22.95 13.37 -13.34
N ASN A 131 22.35 12.72 -14.33
CA ASN A 131 21.03 13.09 -14.82
C ASN A 131 19.93 12.60 -13.86
N PRO A 132 19.11 13.48 -13.23
CA PRO A 132 18.08 13.09 -12.27
C PRO A 132 16.91 12.28 -12.85
N GLN A 133 16.85 12.13 -14.18
CA GLN A 133 15.87 11.30 -14.88
C GLN A 133 16.41 9.90 -15.21
N GLU A 134 17.71 9.66 -15.05
CA GLU A 134 18.32 8.37 -15.31
C GLU A 134 17.97 7.37 -14.21
N ASP A 135 17.95 6.09 -14.60
CA ASP A 135 17.83 4.97 -13.68
C ASP A 135 19.22 4.33 -13.51
N PRO A 136 19.87 4.47 -12.34
CA PRO A 136 21.20 3.93 -12.15
C PRO A 136 21.21 2.41 -11.97
N PHE A 137 20.07 1.78 -11.68
CA PHE A 137 19.96 0.33 -11.47
C PHE A 137 19.76 -0.42 -12.77
N GLU A 138 18.93 0.13 -13.67
CA GLU A 138 18.52 -0.54 -14.91
C GLU A 138 19.72 -1.02 -15.76
N PRO A 139 20.82 -0.26 -15.94
CA PRO A 139 22.00 -0.72 -16.66
C PRO A 139 22.68 -1.96 -16.09
N LEU A 140 22.53 -2.27 -14.80
CA LEU A 140 23.15 -3.44 -14.16
C LEU A 140 22.48 -4.76 -14.57
N PHE A 141 21.20 -4.73 -14.94
CA PHE A 141 20.42 -5.94 -15.27
C PHE A 141 19.66 -5.83 -16.60
N ALA A 142 19.72 -4.70 -17.32
CA ALA A 142 19.13 -4.58 -18.65
C ALA A 142 19.85 -5.45 -19.70
N PRO A 143 21.20 -5.46 -19.76
CA PRO A 143 21.95 -6.26 -20.73
C PRO A 143 21.62 -7.75 -20.64
N ALA A 144 21.80 -8.47 -21.74
CA ALA A 144 21.49 -9.90 -21.76
C ALA A 144 22.59 -10.70 -21.07
N HIS A 145 23.86 -10.33 -21.26
CA HIS A 145 25.00 -11.10 -20.76
C HIS A 145 25.79 -10.28 -19.75
N VAL A 146 26.45 -10.97 -18.80
CA VAL A 146 27.21 -10.30 -17.74
C VAL A 146 28.35 -9.45 -18.33
N MET A 147 29.01 -9.93 -19.40
CA MET A 147 30.05 -9.15 -20.09
C MET A 147 29.55 -7.86 -20.72
N GLN A 148 28.30 -7.83 -21.21
CA GLN A 148 27.73 -6.60 -21.76
C GLN A 148 27.55 -5.52 -20.68
N VAL A 149 27.34 -5.92 -19.43
CA VAL A 149 27.31 -4.97 -18.30
C VAL A 149 28.70 -4.42 -18.04
N ILE A 150 29.71 -5.30 -18.00
CA ILE A 150 31.10 -4.92 -17.66
C ILE A 150 31.72 -4.04 -18.73
N GLU A 151 31.58 -4.44 -19.99
CA GLU A 151 32.13 -3.70 -21.14
C GLU A 151 31.28 -2.47 -21.49
N GLY A 152 29.97 -2.55 -21.27
CA GLY A 152 29.00 -1.53 -21.67
C GLY A 152 29.01 -0.27 -20.81
N ASP A 153 29.54 -0.34 -19.58
CA ASP A 153 29.55 0.80 -18.64
C ASP A 153 30.79 1.70 -18.79
N ALA A 154 31.52 1.58 -19.92
CA ALA A 154 32.70 2.40 -20.26
C ALA A 154 33.77 2.50 -19.15
N GLY A 155 33.84 1.51 -18.26
CA GLY A 155 34.77 1.47 -17.12
C GLY A 155 34.25 2.08 -15.82
N ASP A 156 33.00 2.57 -15.75
CA ASP A 156 32.40 3.17 -14.53
C ASP A 156 31.47 2.23 -13.75
N LEU A 157 31.54 0.92 -14.00
CA LEU A 157 30.70 -0.09 -13.31
C LEU A 157 30.82 0.01 -11.78
N LEU A 158 32.04 0.24 -11.28
CA LEU A 158 32.27 0.39 -9.85
C LEU A 158 31.56 1.64 -9.29
N GLY A 159 31.63 2.77 -9.99
CA GLY A 159 30.96 4.00 -9.61
C GLY A 159 29.44 3.81 -9.55
N ARG A 160 28.88 3.13 -10.54
CA ARG A 160 27.46 2.77 -10.57
C ARG A 160 27.06 1.88 -9.39
N ILE A 161 27.83 0.83 -9.09
CA ILE A 161 27.57 -0.06 -7.94
C ILE A 161 27.60 0.71 -6.61
N ILE A 162 28.56 1.62 -6.44
CA ILE A 162 28.66 2.46 -5.24
C ILE A 162 27.42 3.36 -5.13
N LEU A 163 27.01 3.99 -6.23
CA LEU A 163 25.83 4.85 -6.27
C LEU A 163 24.55 4.07 -5.92
N THR A 164 24.34 2.90 -6.53
CA THR A 164 23.15 2.09 -6.27
C THR A 164 23.13 1.53 -4.85
N ARG A 165 24.29 1.16 -4.26
CA ARG A 165 24.40 0.79 -2.84
C ARG A 165 24.04 1.93 -1.90
N ASP A 166 24.50 3.14 -2.19
CA ASP A 166 24.14 4.33 -1.39
C ASP A 166 22.63 4.60 -1.42
N ILE A 167 22.01 4.54 -2.60
CA ILE A 167 20.55 4.72 -2.76
C ILE A 167 19.77 3.70 -1.93
N VAL A 168 20.13 2.42 -2.03
CA VAL A 168 19.51 1.33 -1.28
C VAL A 168 19.68 1.54 0.23
N THR A 169 20.87 1.95 0.68
CA THR A 169 21.15 2.22 2.10
C THR A 169 20.30 3.36 2.64
N ARG A 170 20.17 4.46 1.89
CA ARG A 170 19.32 5.61 2.26
C ARG A 170 17.85 5.20 2.34
N TYR A 171 17.39 4.38 1.41
CA TYR A 171 16.01 3.91 1.40
C TYR A 171 15.72 2.93 2.56
N ASP A 172 16.63 2.02 2.90
CA ASP A 172 16.49 1.16 4.09
C ASP A 172 16.40 1.99 5.37
N ALA A 173 17.30 2.97 5.53
CA ALA A 173 17.28 3.88 6.67
C ALA A 173 15.94 4.63 6.77
N HIS A 174 15.38 5.06 5.64
CA HIS A 174 14.07 5.69 5.58
C HIS A 174 12.95 4.75 6.05
N LEU A 175 12.92 3.49 5.56
CA LEU A 175 11.91 2.51 5.96
C LEU A 175 11.99 2.19 7.46
N ARG A 176 13.20 2.07 8.02
CA ARG A 176 13.42 1.88 9.46
C ARG A 176 12.87 3.06 10.27
N ALA A 177 13.16 4.29 9.85
CA ALA A 177 12.66 5.50 10.51
C ALA A 177 11.13 5.61 10.46
N GLN A 178 10.50 5.22 9.33
CA GLN A 178 9.05 5.17 9.24
C GLN A 178 8.44 4.16 10.22
N LEU A 179 8.99 2.94 10.28
CA LEU A 179 8.52 1.91 11.20
C LEU A 179 8.62 2.36 12.67
N GLU A 180 9.73 2.97 13.07
CA GLU A 180 9.90 3.50 14.42
C GLU A 180 8.88 4.60 14.74
N LYS A 181 8.69 5.56 13.81
CA LYS A 181 7.73 6.65 13.97
C LYS A 181 6.30 6.15 14.13
N HIS A 182 5.92 5.14 13.36
CA HIS A 182 4.60 4.54 13.47
C HIS A 182 4.44 3.70 14.74
N SER A 183 5.49 3.00 15.19
CA SER A 183 5.47 2.22 16.43
C SER A 183 5.28 3.11 17.67
N LYS A 184 5.90 4.30 17.70
CA LYS A 184 5.72 5.27 18.81
C LYS A 184 4.30 5.82 18.86
N ARG A 185 3.66 6.04 17.71
CA ARG A 185 2.30 6.59 17.63
C ARG A 185 1.19 5.62 18.06
N THR A 186 1.46 4.31 18.04
CA THR A 186 0.51 3.27 18.48
C THR A 186 0.73 2.83 19.94
N GLY A 187 1.78 3.34 20.60
CA GLY A 187 2.13 3.02 21.98
C GLY A 187 1.70 4.07 23.02
N ASP A 188 1.18 5.21 22.58
CA ASP A 188 0.51 6.24 23.39
C ASP A 188 -1.02 6.09 23.27
#